data_AF-A0A2V8KAI3-F1
#
_entry.id   AF-A0A2V8KAI3-F1
#
_cell.length_a   1.000
_cell.length_b   1.000
_cell.length_c   1.000
_cell.angle_alpha   90.00
_cell.angle_beta   90.00
_cell.angle_gamma   90.00
#
_symmetry.space_group_name_H-M   'P 1'
#
loop_
_entity.id
_entity.type
_entity.pdbx_description
1 polymer ?
#
loop_
_entity_poly.entity_id
_entity_poly.type
_entity_poly.pdbx_seq_one_letter_code
_entity_poly.pdbx_strand_id
1 'polypeptide(L)' 'MPQSGEVNEKFGVYKSVCCGYEIVITKGATFPNCPDHFRYTTTWKLLPDEDMTQVSDKKKSDSKPAA' A
#
# COMPACT_ATOMS: atom_id res chain seq x y z
N MET A 1 7.53 3.69 -11.89
CA MET A 1 6.75 2.96 -10.86
C MET A 1 6.82 1.49 -11.26
N PRO A 2 7.35 0.61 -10.40
CA PRO A 2 7.48 -0.81 -10.73
C PRO A 2 6.12 -1.49 -10.89
N GLN A 3 6.10 -2.56 -11.69
CA GLN A 3 4.95 -3.39 -12.00
C GLN A 3 5.11 -4.78 -11.38
N SER A 4 3.98 -5.45 -11.17
CA SER A 4 3.93 -6.85 -10.76
C SER A 4 4.79 -7.73 -11.67
N GLY A 5 5.66 -8.55 -11.08
CA GLY A 5 6.63 -9.39 -11.78
C GLY A 5 8.03 -8.78 -11.89
N GLU A 6 8.21 -7.46 -11.70
CA GLU A 6 9.54 -6.84 -11.65
C GLU A 6 10.24 -7.15 -10.31
N VAL A 7 11.57 -7.12 -10.31
CA VAL A 7 12.38 -7.29 -9.09
C VAL A 7 12.59 -5.94 -8.43
N ASN A 8 12.34 -5.89 -7.13
CA ASN A 8 12.53 -4.70 -6.33
C ASN A 8 14.01 -4.48 -5.99
N GLU A 9 14.55 -3.31 -6.33
CA GLU A 9 15.96 -2.99 -6.05
C GLU A 9 16.19 -2.37 -4.66
N LYS A 10 15.12 -1.92 -3.98
CA LYS A 10 15.20 -1.14 -2.74
C LYS A 10 14.17 -1.60 -1.71
N PHE A 11 14.61 -1.83 -0.47
CA PHE A 11 13.69 -2.07 0.63
C PHE A 11 12.77 -0.85 0.84
N GLY A 12 11.47 -1.08 1.03
CA GLY A 12 10.53 -0.01 1.33
C GLY A 12 9.07 -0.45 1.34
N VAL A 13 8.19 0.50 1.68
CA VAL A 13 6.73 0.32 1.64
C VAL A 13 6.21 0.79 0.29
N TYR A 14 5.48 -0.07 -0.39
CA TYR A 14 4.90 0.19 -1.69
C TYR A 14 3.38 0.20 -1.61
N LYS A 15 2.77 1.16 -2.30
CA LYS A 15 1.33 1.32 -2.41
C LYS A 15 0.85 0.96 -3.81
N SER A 16 -0.19 0.15 -3.93
CA SER A 16 -0.80 -0.18 -5.21
C SER A 16 -1.52 1.04 -5.77
N VAL A 17 -1.36 1.29 -7.07
CA VAL A 17 -2.03 2.41 -7.74
C VAL A 17 -3.53 2.16 -7.92
N CYS A 18 -3.95 0.89 -7.99
CA CYS A 18 -5.34 0.51 -8.26
C CYS A 18 -6.29 0.76 -7.07
N CYS A 19 -5.95 0.29 -5.87
CA CYS A 19 -6.81 0.41 -4.69
C CYS A 19 -6.11 0.99 -3.46
N GLY A 20 -4.82 1.34 -3.57
CA GLY A 20 -4.07 1.90 -2.45
C GLY A 20 -3.63 0.87 -1.40
N TYR A 21 -3.53 -0.41 -1.78
CA TYR A 21 -3.06 -1.47 -0.89
C TYR A 21 -1.57 -1.29 -0.60
N GLU A 22 -1.15 -1.45 0.65
CA GLU A 22 0.23 -1.20 1.08
C GLU A 22 0.95 -2.51 1.43
N ILE A 23 2.19 -2.66 0.95
CA ILE A 23 3.04 -3.82 1.21
C ILE A 23 4.47 -3.42 1.49
N VAL A 24 5.13 -4.16 2.37
CA VAL A 24 6.58 -4.08 2.57
C VAL A 24 7.25 -5.03 1.60
N ILE A 25 8.17 -4.53 0.78
CA ILE A 25 8.94 -5.36 -0.15
C ILE A 25 10.43 -5.20 0.14
N THR A 26 11.11 -6.32 0.32
CA THR A 26 12.56 -6.35 0.51
C THR A 26 13.31 -6.22 -0.82
N LYS A 27 14.57 -5.80 -0.76
CA LYS A 27 15.44 -5.80 -1.93
C LYS A 27 15.59 -7.23 -2.47
N GLY A 28 15.48 -7.40 -3.77
CA GLY A 28 15.55 -8.68 -4.48
C GLY A 28 14.22 -9.44 -4.55
N ALA A 29 13.18 -9.00 -3.83
CA ALA A 29 11.85 -9.62 -3.94
C ALA A 29 11.09 -9.12 -5.18
N THR A 30 10.24 -9.97 -5.73
CA THR A 30 9.40 -9.62 -6.89
C THR A 30 8.13 -8.90 -6.45
N PHE A 31 7.70 -7.89 -7.21
CA PHE A 31 6.43 -7.22 -6.97
C PHE A 31 5.25 -8.18 -7.18
N PRO A 32 4.38 -8.40 -6.18
CA PRO A 32 3.22 -9.25 -6.34
C PRO A 32 2.12 -8.55 -7.15
N ASN A 33 1.11 -9.32 -7.57
CA ASN A 33 -0.16 -8.73 -8.00
C ASN A 33 -0.92 -8.18 -6.78
N CYS A 34 -1.75 -7.17 -7.00
CA CYS A 34 -2.69 -6.69 -6.01
C CYS A 34 -3.68 -7.83 -5.65
N PRO A 35 -3.91 -8.08 -4.35
CA PRO A 35 -4.81 -9.15 -3.91
C PRO A 35 -6.25 -8.97 -4.41
N ASP A 36 -6.74 -7.72 -4.50
CA ASP A 36 -8.09 -7.42 -5.01
C ASP A 36 -8.18 -7.47 -6.54
N HIS A 37 -7.05 -7.32 -7.24
CA HIS A 37 -6.99 -7.17 -8.70
C HIS A 37 -6.01 -8.16 -9.33
N PHE A 38 -6.09 -9.44 -8.96
CA PHE A 38 -5.13 -10.46 -9.38
C PHE A 38 -5.04 -10.66 -10.90
N ARG A 39 -6.08 -10.29 -11.65
CA ARG A 39 -6.15 -10.46 -13.11
C ARG A 39 -5.42 -9.37 -13.91
N TYR A 40 -4.97 -8.30 -13.26
CA TYR A 40 -4.37 -7.15 -13.92
C TYR A 40 -2.96 -6.89 -13.41
N THR A 41 -2.09 -6.41 -14.31
CA THR A 41 -0.77 -5.94 -13.95
C THR A 41 -0.90 -4.82 -12.93
N THR A 42 -0.30 -5.02 -11.75
CA THR A 42 -0.38 -4.05 -10.66
C THR A 42 0.82 -3.14 -10.69
N THR A 43 0.58 -1.84 -10.76
CA THR A 43 1.62 -0.82 -10.60
C THR A 43 1.75 -0.45 -9.13
N TRP A 44 2.99 -0.41 -8.65
CA TRP A 44 3.36 -0.10 -7.27
C TRP A 44 4.12 1.22 -7.19
N LYS A 45 3.81 2.03 -6.19
CA LYS A 45 4.47 3.30 -5.90
C LYS A 45 5.20 3.19 -4.56
N LEU A 46 6.51 3.41 -4.56
CA LEU A 46 7.27 3.53 -3.31
C LEU A 46 6.76 4.74 -2.53
N LEU A 47 6.38 4.52 -1.27
CA LEU A 47 6.05 5.59 -0.34
C LEU A 47 7.34 6.16 0.25
N PRO A 48 7.44 7.49 0.40
CA PRO A 48 8.58 8.09 1.08
C PRO A 48 8.58 7.68 2.56
N ASP A 49 9.78 7.59 3.16
CA ASP A 49 9.97 7.13 4.54
C ASP A 49 9.24 8.01 5.59
N GLU A 50 8.82 9.21 5.21
CA GLU A 50 8.11 10.17 6.07
C GLU A 50 6.63 9.78 6.34
N ASP A 51 6.04 8.91 5.51
CA ASP A 51 4.62 8.52 5.58
C ASP A 51 4.33 7.37 6.57
N MET A 52 5.29 6.90 7.37
CA MET A 52 5.04 5.90 8.42
C MET A 52 4.37 6.47 9.69
N THR A 53 4.01 7.76 9.69
CA THR A 53 3.39 8.45 10.84
C THR A 53 1.87 8.63 10.73
N GLN A 54 1.23 8.25 9.61
CA GLN A 54 -0.22 8.38 9.44
C GLN A 54 -1.00 7.07 9.65
N VAL A 55 -0.71 6.36 10.74
CA VAL A 55 -1.75 5.57 11.41
C VAL A 55 -2.51 6.52 12.35
N SER A 56 -3.21 7.49 11.77
CA SER A 56 -4.15 8.34 12.50
C SER A 56 -5.56 7.97 12.08
N ASP A 57 -6.16 7.14 12.92
CA ASP A 57 -7.58 7.09 13.25
C ASP A 57 -8.53 7.79 12.27
N LYS A 58 -9.17 7.03 11.37
CA LYS A 58 -10.51 7.42 10.91
C LYS A 58 -11.55 7.01 11.95
N LYS A 59 -11.47 7.74 13.07
CA LYS A 59 -12.48 8.11 14.06
C LYS A 59 -13.90 7.59 13.79
N LYS A 60 -14.32 6.68 14.69
CA LYS A 60 -15.61 6.60 15.40
C LYS A 60 -16.84 7.23 14.71
N SER A 61 -17.80 6.36 14.38
CA SER A 61 -19.22 6.70 14.21
C SER A 61 -19.66 7.72 15.25
N ASP A 62 -20.26 8.82 14.79
CA ASP A 62 -21.03 9.73 15.62
C ASP A 62 -22.23 8.94 16.17
N SER A 63 -22.18 8.62 17.47
CA SER A 63 -23.35 8.23 18.23
C SER A 63 -23.50 9.30 19.29
N LYS A 64 -24.42 10.22 19.04
CA LYS A 64 -24.84 11.30 19.94
C LYS A 64 -25.86 10.76 20.95
N PRO A 65 -25.59 10.80 22.27
CA PRO A 65 -26.64 10.71 23.27
C PRO A 65 -26.77 12.03 24.04
N ALA A 66 -27.97 12.58 24.09
CA ALA A 66 -28.41 13.58 25.08
C ALA A 66 -29.90 13.83 24.83
N ALA A 67 -30.78 14.02 25.81
CA ALA A 67 -30.79 13.84 27.26
C ALA A 67 -32.28 13.84 27.67
#